data_AF-A0A6I1ZL61-F1
#
_entry.id   AF-A0A6I1ZL61-F1
#
_cell.length_a   1.000
_cell.length_b   1.000
_cell.length_c   1.000
_cell.angle_alpha   90.00
_cell.angle_beta   90.00
_cell.angle_gamma   90.00
#
_symmetry.space_group_name_H-M   'P 1'
#
loop_
_entity.id
_entity.type
_entity.pdbx_description
1 polymer ?
#
loop_
_entity_poly.entity_id
_entity_poly.type
_entity_poly.pdbx_seq_one_letter_code
_entity_poly.pdbx_strand_id
1 'polypeptide(L)'
;MSVRKRPISRRRFLRQAVGAAVGVASLPAIVPSSVFGMLAPSQRITLGFIGVGKQGTYLLRAFLNEPGTMVLAVCDVDALKLKRARELTDQYYSEQSAAGSAKVCKPYRDFRQLLARDDIDAVVIATPDHVHVPASVMALKMGKHCYT
;
A
#
# COMPACT_ATOMS: atom_id res chain seq x y z
N MET A 1 -9.40 57.39 31.15
CA MET A 1 -10.17 57.05 29.93
C MET A 1 -10.70 55.63 30.08
N SER A 2 -12.02 55.43 30.22
CA SER A 2 -12.62 54.11 30.47
C SER A 2 -13.19 53.52 29.18
N VAL A 3 -12.67 52.36 28.75
CA VAL A 3 -13.13 51.64 27.56
C VAL A 3 -14.36 50.79 27.94
N ARG A 4 -15.55 51.19 27.51
CA ARG A 4 -16.78 50.38 27.68
C ARG A 4 -16.74 49.14 26.79
N LYS A 5 -16.66 47.94 27.38
CA LYS A 5 -16.91 46.67 26.66
C LYS A 5 -18.42 46.55 26.38
N ARG A 6 -18.82 46.51 25.11
CA ARG A 6 -20.22 46.29 24.72
C ARG A 6 -20.58 44.80 24.89
N PRO A 7 -21.62 44.43 25.66
CA PRO A 7 -22.02 43.03 25.81
C PRO A 7 -22.63 42.49 24.51
N ILE A 8 -22.21 41.30 24.10
CA ILE A 8 -22.80 40.60 22.95
C ILE A 8 -24.21 40.15 23.35
N SER A 9 -25.23 40.60 22.63
CA SER A 9 -26.62 40.19 22.91
C SER A 9 -26.89 38.78 22.37
N ARG A 10 -27.71 38.00 23.10
CA ARG A 10 -28.14 36.64 22.69
C ARG A 10 -28.65 36.59 21.24
N ARG A 11 -29.41 37.61 20.83
CA ARG A 11 -29.93 37.75 19.45
C ARG A 11 -28.81 37.95 18.42
N ARG A 12 -27.74 38.67 18.77
CA ARG A 12 -26.57 38.85 17.90
C ARG A 12 -25.77 37.55 17.78
N PHE A 13 -25.64 36.80 18.87
CA PHE A 13 -24.99 35.49 18.86
C PHE A 13 -25.76 34.49 17.96
N LEU A 14 -27.08 34.40 18.11
CA LEU A 14 -27.90 33.51 17.27
C LEU A 14 -27.82 33.89 15.79
N ARG A 15 -27.82 35.19 15.45
CA ARG A 15 -27.63 35.64 14.06
C ARG A 15 -26.26 35.29 13.51
N GLN A 16 -25.20 35.38 14.32
CA GLN A 16 -23.85 35.01 13.91
C GLN A 16 -23.70 33.49 13.75
N ALA A 17 -24.32 32.69 14.62
CA ALA A 17 -24.31 31.23 14.55
C ALA A 17 -25.04 30.70 13.29
N VAL A 18 -26.20 31.30 12.95
CA VAL A 18 -26.94 30.94 11.73
C VAL A 18 -26.15 31.29 10.47
N GLY A 19 -25.46 32.44 10.44
CA GLY A 19 -24.60 32.81 9.31
C GLY A 19 -23.40 31.88 9.11
N ALA A 20 -22.83 31.36 10.19
CA ALA A 20 -21.72 30.39 10.13
C ALA A 20 -22.17 28.99 9.66
N ALA A 21 -23.37 28.54 10.05
CA ALA A 21 -23.91 27.24 9.65
C ALA A 21 -24.19 27.15 8.15
N VAL A 22 -24.67 28.23 7.53
CA VAL A 22 -24.92 28.30 6.08
C VAL A 22 -23.62 28.24 5.28
N GLY A 23 -22.51 28.77 5.81
CA GLY A 23 -21.19 28.74 5.16
C GLY A 23 -20.50 27.37 5.17
N VAL A 24 -20.85 26.48 6.10
CA VAL A 24 -20.33 25.11 6.14
C VAL A 24 -21.13 24.18 5.22
N ALA A 25 -22.44 24.41 5.09
CA ALA A 25 -23.31 23.64 4.22
C ALA A 25 -23.04 23.86 2.71
N SER A 26 -22.33 24.95 2.35
CA SER A 26 -21.94 25.27 0.97
C SER A 26 -20.53 24.85 0.60
N LEU A 27 -19.77 24.23 1.53
CA LEU A 27 -18.51 23.59 1.16
C LEU A 27 -18.84 22.37 0.29
N PRO A 28 -18.24 22.23 -0.90
CA PRO A 28 -18.38 21.01 -1.67
C PRO A 28 -17.91 19.84 -0.80
N ALA A 29 -18.83 18.94 -0.46
CA ALA A 29 -18.49 17.63 0.12
C ALA A 29 -17.89 16.73 -0.97
N ILE A 30 -16.88 17.23 -1.69
CA ILE A 30 -16.04 16.43 -2.57
C ILE A 30 -15.08 15.69 -1.65
N VAL A 31 -15.63 14.64 -1.05
CA VAL A 31 -14.88 13.65 -0.32
C VAL A 31 -14.42 12.64 -1.37
N PRO A 32 -13.12 12.56 -1.70
CA PRO A 32 -12.65 11.64 -2.73
C PRO A 32 -13.01 10.20 -2.35
N SER A 33 -13.21 9.33 -3.36
CA SER A 33 -13.52 7.91 -3.17
C SER A 33 -12.49 7.15 -2.33
N SER A 34 -11.28 7.70 -2.16
CA SER A 34 -10.27 7.25 -1.20
C SER A 34 -10.72 7.30 0.27
N VAL A 35 -11.76 8.07 0.60
CA VAL A 35 -12.35 8.14 1.94
C VAL A 35 -13.41 7.05 2.17
N PHE A 36 -13.90 6.40 1.12
CA PHE A 36 -14.96 5.38 1.19
C PHE A 36 -14.50 3.92 0.99
N GLY A 37 -13.21 3.62 1.18
CA GLY A 37 -12.78 2.22 1.42
C GLY A 37 -11.60 1.69 0.61
N MET A 38 -10.94 2.50 -0.22
CA MET A 38 -9.64 2.12 -0.81
C MET A 38 -8.50 2.70 0.00
N LEU A 39 -7.72 1.83 0.66
CA LEU A 39 -6.48 2.22 1.32
C LEU A 39 -5.56 2.93 0.32
N ALA A 40 -5.12 4.14 0.69
CA ALA A 40 -4.16 4.89 -0.10
C ALA A 40 -2.87 4.07 -0.25
N PRO A 41 -2.10 4.21 -1.35
CA PRO A 41 -0.87 3.44 -1.54
C PRO A 41 0.13 3.55 -0.39
N SER A 42 0.18 4.70 0.29
CA SER A 42 1.03 4.94 1.47
C SER A 42 0.58 4.20 2.74
N GLN A 43 -0.64 3.64 2.74
CA GLN A 43 -1.18 2.86 3.85
C GLN A 43 -1.03 1.35 3.63
N ARG A 44 -0.40 0.93 2.52
CA ARG A 44 -0.20 -0.49 2.20
C ARG A 44 1.23 -0.90 2.52
N ILE A 45 1.37 -2.12 3.04
CA ILE A 45 2.66 -2.77 3.25
C ILE A 45 3.22 -3.21 1.90
N THR A 46 4.42 -2.75 1.55
CA THR A 46 5.07 -3.15 0.31
C THR A 46 5.77 -4.50 0.44
N LEU A 47 5.51 -5.39 -0.52
CA LEU A 47 5.94 -6.79 -0.48
C LEU A 47 6.93 -7.12 -1.60
N GLY A 48 7.95 -7.89 -1.24
CA GLY A 48 8.79 -8.65 -2.16
C GLY A 48 8.57 -10.16 -2.02
N PHE A 49 8.40 -10.86 -3.12
CA PHE A 49 8.24 -12.33 -3.11
C PHE A 49 9.54 -13.01 -3.49
N ILE A 50 10.01 -13.94 -2.65
CA ILE A 50 11.20 -14.75 -2.87
C ILE A 50 10.78 -16.22 -2.96
N GLY A 51 10.94 -16.81 -4.14
CA GLY A 51 10.38 -18.12 -4.47
C GLY A 51 8.94 -18.00 -4.93
N VAL A 52 8.71 -18.13 -6.24
CA VAL A 52 7.38 -18.03 -6.86
C VAL A 52 7.00 -19.31 -7.60
N GLY A 53 7.35 -20.45 -6.98
CA GLY A 53 6.85 -21.77 -7.36
C GLY A 53 5.37 -21.97 -7.01
N LYS A 54 4.94 -23.23 -6.83
CA LYS A 54 3.52 -23.56 -6.57
C LYS A 54 2.99 -22.82 -5.32
N GLN A 55 3.69 -22.96 -4.19
CA GLN A 55 3.28 -22.32 -2.94
C GLN A 55 3.43 -20.80 -3.00
N GLY A 56 4.55 -20.30 -3.52
CA GLY A 56 4.78 -18.87 -3.70
C GLY A 56 3.72 -18.20 -4.57
N THR A 57 3.27 -18.85 -5.65
CA THR A 57 2.19 -18.34 -6.51
C THR A 57 0.82 -18.36 -5.82
N TYR A 58 0.54 -19.37 -4.98
CA TYR A 58 -0.68 -19.40 -4.18
C TYR A 58 -0.73 -18.21 -3.20
N LEU A 59 0.36 -17.99 -2.46
CA LEU A 59 0.50 -16.85 -1.56
C LEU A 59 0.46 -15.52 -2.32
N LEU A 60 1.11 -15.44 -3.48
CA LEU A 60 1.09 -14.24 -4.32
C LEU A 60 -0.34 -13.83 -4.67
N ARG A 61 -1.19 -14.78 -5.07
CA ARG A 61 -2.61 -14.51 -5.35
C ARG A 61 -3.37 -14.06 -4.11
N ALA A 62 -3.10 -14.66 -2.95
CA ALA A 62 -3.76 -14.27 -1.71
C ALA A 62 -3.38 -12.83 -1.32
N PHE A 63 -2.09 -12.49 -1.32
CA PHE A 63 -1.61 -11.15 -0.99
C PHE A 63 -2.01 -10.10 -2.02
N LEU A 64 -2.06 -10.42 -3.31
CA LEU A 64 -2.60 -9.47 -4.30
C LEU A 64 -4.04 -9.07 -4.00
N ASN A 65 -4.85 -10.00 -3.47
CA ASN A 65 -6.23 -9.73 -3.08
C ASN A 65 -6.38 -9.14 -1.67
N GLU A 66 -5.29 -8.93 -0.93
CA GLU A 66 -5.30 -8.32 0.39
C GLU A 66 -5.15 -6.79 0.27
N PRO A 67 -6.20 -5.99 0.56
CA PRO A 67 -6.19 -4.54 0.31
C PRO A 67 -5.07 -3.78 1.03
N GLY A 68 -4.59 -4.31 2.15
CA GLY A 68 -3.52 -3.74 2.97
C GLY A 68 -2.10 -3.95 2.42
N THR A 69 -1.94 -4.62 1.28
CA THR A 69 -0.61 -4.96 0.77
C THR A 69 -0.41 -4.55 -0.69
N MET A 70 0.87 -4.46 -1.09
CA MET A 70 1.25 -4.10 -2.46
C MET A 70 2.55 -4.80 -2.85
N VAL A 71 2.45 -5.77 -3.75
CA VAL A 71 3.61 -6.47 -4.33
C VAL A 71 4.36 -5.57 -5.30
N LEU A 72 5.64 -5.33 -5.04
CA LEU A 72 6.54 -4.50 -5.87
C LEU A 72 7.63 -5.31 -6.58
N ALA A 73 7.90 -6.52 -6.11
CA ALA A 73 8.96 -7.36 -6.65
C ALA A 73 8.63 -8.84 -6.51
N VAL A 74 9.08 -9.63 -7.50
CA VAL A 74 9.07 -11.08 -7.47
C VAL A 74 10.46 -11.61 -7.78
N CYS A 75 10.85 -12.73 -7.18
CA CYS A 75 12.17 -13.31 -7.33
C CYS A 75 12.12 -14.83 -7.47
N ASP A 76 12.78 -15.37 -8.49
CA ASP A 76 13.03 -16.80 -8.67
C ASP A 76 14.25 -17.01 -9.58
N VAL A 77 14.99 -18.09 -9.33
CA VAL A 77 16.09 -18.51 -10.21
C VAL A 77 15.57 -19.11 -11.51
N ASP A 78 14.36 -19.69 -11.48
CA ASP A 78 13.65 -20.25 -12.63
C ASP A 78 12.96 -19.14 -13.43
N ALA A 79 13.45 -18.91 -14.65
CA ALA A 79 12.97 -17.83 -15.51
C ALA A 79 11.49 -17.96 -15.90
N LEU A 80 10.96 -19.18 -16.02
CA LEU A 80 9.57 -19.40 -16.38
C LEU A 80 8.63 -19.08 -15.22
N LYS A 81 9.00 -19.49 -14.00
CA LYS A 81 8.25 -19.14 -12.79
C LYS A 81 8.27 -17.62 -12.55
N LEU A 82 9.44 -17.01 -12.68
CA LEU A 82 9.62 -15.57 -12.53
C LEU A 82 8.76 -14.78 -13.53
N LYS A 83 8.81 -15.17 -14.81
CA LYS A 83 8.01 -14.53 -15.86
C LYS A 83 6.51 -14.62 -15.54
N ARG A 84 6.00 -15.82 -15.22
CA ARG A 84 4.58 -16.03 -14.89
C ARG A 84 4.13 -15.23 -13.67
N ALA A 85 4.94 -15.18 -12.62
CA ALA A 85 4.60 -14.44 -11.40
C ALA A 85 4.54 -12.93 -11.66
N ARG A 86 5.48 -12.41 -12.46
CA ARG A 86 5.44 -11.01 -12.91
C ARG A 86 4.19 -10.74 -13.74
N GLU A 87 3.93 -11.52 -14.77
CA GLU A 87 2.77 -11.34 -15.66
C GLU A 87 1.46 -11.37 -14.88
N LEU A 88 1.32 -12.31 -13.93
CA LEU A 88 0.16 -12.39 -13.03
C LEU A 88 0.00 -11.11 -12.21
N THR A 89 1.09 -10.58 -11.67
CA THR A 89 1.07 -9.35 -10.86
C THR A 89 0.73 -8.13 -11.71
N ASP A 90 1.39 -7.98 -12.85
CA ASP A 90 1.17 -6.88 -13.80
C ASP A 90 -0.28 -6.90 -14.32
N GLN A 91 -0.80 -8.08 -14.64
CA GLN A 91 -2.20 -8.27 -15.05
C GLN A 91 -3.16 -7.84 -13.94
N TYR A 92 -2.97 -8.31 -12.70
CA TYR A 92 -3.81 -7.93 -11.56
C TYR A 92 -3.89 -6.42 -11.39
N TYR A 93 -2.76 -5.71 -11.45
CA TYR A 93 -2.77 -4.26 -11.30
C TYR A 93 -3.32 -3.53 -12.52
N SER A 94 -3.21 -4.09 -13.72
CA SER A 94 -3.82 -3.52 -14.92
C SER A 94 -5.35 -3.55 -14.87
N GLU A 95 -5.91 -4.61 -14.29
CA GLU A 95 -7.36 -4.77 -14.12
C GLU A 95 -7.91 -3.85 -13.02
N GLN A 96 -7.09 -3.51 -12.01
CA GLN A 96 -7.48 -2.65 -10.89
C GLN A 96 -7.27 -1.14 -11.16
N SER A 97 -6.46 -0.77 -12.13
CA SER A 97 -6.11 0.64 -12.36
C SER A 97 -7.12 1.33 -13.28
N ALA A 98 -7.95 2.21 -12.73
CA ALA A 98 -8.74 3.15 -13.53
C ALA A 98 -7.80 4.12 -14.26
N ALA A 99 -7.64 3.94 -15.58
CA ALA A 99 -6.83 4.78 -16.47
C ALA A 99 -5.29 4.72 -16.25
N GLY A 100 -4.65 3.69 -16.81
CA GLY A 100 -3.34 3.84 -17.49
C GLY A 100 -2.06 3.85 -16.63
N SER A 101 -2.14 3.84 -15.31
CA SER A 101 -0.95 3.78 -14.43
C SER A 101 -0.72 2.37 -13.88
N ALA A 102 -0.43 1.40 -14.75
CA ALA A 102 -0.09 0.05 -14.32
C ALA A 102 1.23 0.08 -13.54
N LYS A 103 1.19 -0.25 -12.23
CA LYS A 103 2.41 -0.43 -11.44
C LYS A 103 3.11 -1.71 -11.92
N VAL A 104 4.35 -1.55 -12.38
CA VAL A 104 5.15 -2.65 -12.92
C VAL A 104 5.84 -3.40 -11.78
N CYS A 105 5.54 -4.68 -11.63
CA CYS A 105 6.24 -5.57 -10.73
C CYS A 105 7.64 -5.87 -11.28
N LYS A 106 8.68 -5.64 -10.46
CA LYS A 106 10.07 -5.83 -10.91
C LYS A 106 10.53 -7.27 -10.67
N PRO A 107 10.96 -8.01 -11.71
CA PRO A 107 11.47 -9.36 -11.56
C PRO A 107 12.95 -9.36 -11.14
N TYR A 108 13.33 -10.30 -10.29
CA TYR A 108 14.69 -10.54 -9.84
C TYR A 108 15.06 -12.01 -9.98
N ARG A 109 16.30 -12.31 -10.35
CA ARG A 109 16.85 -13.67 -10.31
C ARG A 109 17.67 -13.96 -9.06
N ASP A 110 18.05 -12.90 -8.36
CA ASP A 110 18.83 -12.94 -7.14
C ASP A 110 18.08 -12.22 -6.02
N PHE A 111 17.74 -12.96 -4.97
CA PHE A 111 16.96 -12.40 -3.87
C PHE A 111 17.72 -11.30 -3.13
N ARG A 112 19.06 -11.30 -3.16
CA ARG A 112 19.88 -10.26 -2.53
C ARG A 112 19.64 -8.89 -3.16
N GLN A 113 19.41 -8.84 -4.46
CA GLN A 113 19.08 -7.61 -5.18
C GLN A 113 17.66 -7.12 -4.86
N LEU A 114 16.72 -8.04 -4.61
CA LEU A 114 15.39 -7.70 -4.12
C LEU A 114 15.46 -7.17 -2.69
N LEU A 115 16.23 -7.83 -1.81
CA LEU A 115 16.40 -7.41 -0.42
C LEU A 115 17.12 -6.05 -0.29
N ALA A 116 17.96 -5.67 -1.26
CA ALA A 116 18.61 -4.36 -1.30
C ALA A 116 17.67 -3.18 -1.61
N ARG A 117 16.37 -3.42 -1.82
CA ARG A 117 15.39 -2.37 -2.07
C ARG A 117 14.90 -1.75 -0.77
N ASP A 118 15.06 -0.44 -0.64
CA ASP A 118 14.57 0.31 0.53
C ASP A 118 13.06 0.55 0.50
N ASP A 119 12.42 0.37 -0.65
CA ASP A 119 10.98 0.53 -0.83
C ASP A 119 10.16 -0.74 -0.55
N ILE A 120 10.79 -1.77 0.03
CA ILE A 120 10.15 -3.03 0.44
C ILE A 120 10.14 -3.15 1.97
N ASP A 121 8.94 -3.13 2.55
CA ASP A 121 8.69 -3.25 3.99
C ASP A 121 8.82 -4.70 4.51
N ALA A 122 8.33 -5.66 3.71
CA ALA A 122 8.28 -7.06 4.08
C ALA A 122 8.53 -8.00 2.90
N VAL A 123 8.94 -9.23 3.19
CA VAL A 123 9.13 -10.29 2.20
C VAL A 123 8.34 -11.54 2.53
N VAL A 124 7.82 -12.19 1.48
CA VAL A 124 7.23 -13.52 1.53
C VAL A 124 8.25 -14.50 0.97
N ILE A 125 8.68 -15.46 1.78
CA ILE A 125 9.75 -16.41 1.44
C ILE A 125 9.16 -17.81 1.31
N ALA A 126 8.97 -18.28 0.08
CA ALA A 126 8.39 -19.59 -0.24
C ALA A 126 9.36 -20.45 -1.05
N THR A 127 10.64 -20.41 -0.68
CA THR A 127 11.72 -21.23 -1.27
C THR A 127 11.88 -22.56 -0.54
N PRO A 128 12.55 -23.56 -1.14
CA PRO A 128 12.97 -24.76 -0.41
C PRO A 128 13.91 -24.45 0.76
N ASP A 129 13.96 -25.36 1.74
CA ASP A 129 14.63 -25.18 3.04
C ASP A 129 16.07 -24.65 2.96
N HIS A 130 16.86 -25.14 2.01
CA HIS A 130 18.26 -24.76 1.84
C HIS A 130 18.46 -23.29 1.42
N VAL A 131 17.43 -22.64 0.85
CA VAL A 131 17.44 -21.20 0.55
C VAL A 131 16.60 -20.42 1.55
N HIS A 132 15.57 -21.04 2.14
CA HIS A 132 14.60 -20.41 3.03
C HIS A 132 15.26 -19.76 4.24
N VAL A 133 16.10 -20.51 4.98
CA VAL A 133 16.77 -20.00 6.18
C VAL A 133 17.76 -18.87 5.84
N PRO A 134 18.69 -19.01 4.87
CA PRO A 134 19.59 -17.91 4.50
C PRO A 134 18.87 -16.64 4.05
N ALA A 135 17.82 -16.77 3.23
CA ALA A 135 17.04 -15.63 2.76
C ALA A 135 16.32 -14.91 3.90
N SER A 136 15.72 -15.67 4.83
CA SER A 136 14.99 -15.13 5.98
C SER A 136 15.93 -14.40 6.94
N VAL A 137 17.07 -15.01 7.28
CA VAL A 137 18.08 -14.39 8.14
C VAL A 137 18.62 -13.11 7.51
N MET A 138 18.86 -13.10 6.19
CA MET A 138 19.31 -11.89 5.49
C MET A 138 18.24 -10.80 5.49
N ALA A 139 16.98 -11.15 5.21
CA ALA A 139 15.87 -10.19 5.21
C ALA A 139 15.72 -9.52 6.58
N LEU A 140 15.76 -10.30 7.67
CA LEU A 140 15.72 -9.78 9.04
C LEU A 140 16.91 -8.86 9.35
N LYS A 141 18.13 -9.25 8.94
CA LYS A 141 19.33 -8.39 9.10
C LYS A 141 19.22 -7.07 8.32
N MET A 142 18.46 -7.04 7.25
CA MET A 142 18.19 -5.85 6.44
C MET A 142 16.93 -5.09 6.91
N GLY A 143 16.40 -5.43 8.08
CA GLY A 143 15.27 -4.73 8.69
C GLY A 143 13.93 -5.00 8.01
N LYS A 144 13.80 -6.08 7.24
CA LYS A 144 12.54 -6.45 6.57
C LYS A 144 11.73 -7.41 7.41
N HIS A 145 10.42 -7.21 7.46
CA HIS A 145 9.52 -8.20 8.04
C HIS A 145 9.46 -9.44 7.15
N CYS A 146 9.23 -10.60 7.74
CA CYS A 146 9.24 -11.88 7.02
C CYS A 146 7.92 -12.63 7.24
N TYR A 147 7.31 -13.11 6.16
CA TYR A 147 6.32 -14.18 6.16
C TYR A 147 6.99 -15.42 5.55
N THR A 148 7.05 -16.52 6.30
CA THR A 148 7.88 -17.70 5.96
C THR A 148 7.08 -18.98 6.00
#